data_AF-A0A6B3H6E5-F1
#
_entry.id   AF-A0A6B3H6E5-F1
#
_cell.length_a   1.000
_cell.length_b   1.000
_cell.length_c   1.000
_cell.angle_alpha   90.00
_cell.angle_beta   90.00
_cell.angle_gamma   90.00
#
_symmetry.space_group_name_H-M   'P 1'
#
loop_
_entity.id
_entity.type
_entity.pdbx_description
1 polymer ?
#
loop_
_entity_poly.entity_id
_entity_poly.type
_entity_poly.pdbx_seq_one_letter_code
_entity_poly.pdbx_strand_id
1 'polypeptide(L)'
;YVNTLTPGDPIVVETRDAYYTYEMTSVLPQTSPSNISVIEPVPVGSGFDKPGRYLTLTTCTPEFTSTYRLIVWGKMVDERPRSEGKPKALVG
;
A
#
# COMPACT_ATOMS: atom_id res chain seq x y z
N TYR A 1 -1.55 10.49 -7.79
CA TYR A 1 -0.14 10.04 -7.82
C TYR A 1 0.15 9.32 -6.52
N VAL A 2 1.06 8.34 -6.47
CA VAL A 2 1.29 7.55 -5.23
C VAL A 2 1.88 8.42 -4.11
N ASN A 3 2.67 9.44 -4.45
CA ASN A 3 3.24 10.41 -3.50
C ASN A 3 2.23 11.44 -2.94
N THR A 4 0.98 11.44 -3.40
CA THR A 4 -0.07 12.32 -2.84
C THR A 4 -0.97 11.61 -1.83
N LEU A 5 -0.75 10.31 -1.61
CA LEU A 5 -1.51 9.55 -0.61
C LEU A 5 -1.13 10.01 0.81
N THR A 6 -2.14 10.14 1.65
CA THR A 6 -2.04 10.54 3.05
C THR A 6 -2.61 9.44 3.95
N PRO A 7 -2.21 9.40 5.25
CA PRO A 7 -2.73 8.39 6.16
C PRO A 7 -4.26 8.37 6.20
N GLY A 8 -4.85 7.19 6.02
CA GLY A 8 -6.29 6.96 5.93
C GLY A 8 -6.86 6.89 4.51
N ASP A 9 -6.09 7.26 3.47
CA ASP A 9 -6.58 7.15 2.09
C ASP A 9 -6.82 5.67 1.71
N PRO A 10 -7.99 5.33 1.13
CA PRO A 10 -8.31 3.96 0.78
C PRO A 10 -7.59 3.51 -0.49
N ILE A 11 -7.03 2.30 -0.44
CA ILE A 11 -6.43 1.58 -1.55
C ILE A 11 -7.19 0.27 -1.71
N VAL A 12 -7.95 0.12 -2.79
CA VAL A 12 -8.77 -1.07 -3.03
C VAL A 12 -8.12 -1.99 -4.05
N VAL A 13 -7.91 -3.25 -3.67
CA VAL A 13 -7.48 -4.32 -4.57
C VAL A 13 -8.70 -5.17 -4.91
N GLU A 14 -9.10 -5.14 -6.17
CA GLU A 14 -10.18 -5.96 -6.71
C GLU A 14 -9.60 -7.26 -7.31
N THR A 15 -10.16 -8.39 -6.89
CA THR A 15 -9.84 -9.71 -7.46
C THR A 15 -11.09 -10.32 -8.10
N ARG A 16 -10.94 -11.54 -8.63
CA ARG A 16 -12.08 -12.30 -9.15
C ARG A 16 -13.17 -12.51 -8.09
N ASP A 17 -12.76 -12.77 -6.84
CA ASP A 17 -13.66 -13.29 -5.82
C ASP A 17 -13.95 -12.29 -4.70
N ALA A 18 -13.08 -11.30 -4.48
CA ALA A 18 -13.21 -10.35 -3.37
C ALA A 18 -12.60 -8.97 -3.66
N TYR A 19 -13.03 -7.99 -2.88
CA TYR A 19 -12.40 -6.69 -2.71
C TYR A 19 -11.65 -6.64 -1.38
N TYR A 20 -10.43 -6.11 -1.41
CA TYR A 20 -9.60 -5.88 -0.23
C TYR A 20 -9.34 -4.38 -0.10
N THR A 21 -9.78 -3.78 1.00
CA THR A 21 -9.55 -2.36 1.27
C THR A 21 -8.42 -2.21 2.26
N TYR A 22 -7.40 -1.47 1.86
CA TYR A 22 -6.29 -1.04 2.70
C TYR A 22 -6.40 0.46 2.95
N GLU A 23 -6.00 0.92 4.12
CA GLU A 23 -5.77 2.35 4.38
C GLU A 23 -4.28 2.62 4.32
N MET A 24 -3.87 3.67 3.62
CA MET A 24 -2.49 4.15 3.63
C MET A 24 -2.09 4.51 5.06
N THR A 25 -0.88 4.12 5.48
CA THR A 25 -0.39 4.36 6.85
C THR A 25 0.86 5.22 6.89
N SER A 26 1.85 4.92 6.05
CA SER A 26 3.19 5.50 6.15
C SER A 26 3.90 5.49 4.81
N VAL A 27 4.91 6.36 4.68
CA VAL A 27 5.69 6.56 3.47
C VAL A 27 7.18 6.61 3.80
N LEU A 28 8.00 5.96 2.97
CA LEU A 28 9.44 6.16 2.93
C LEU A 28 9.74 6.88 1.61
N PRO A 29 10.00 8.20 1.64
CA PRO A 29 10.06 9.02 0.44
C PRO A 29 11.20 8.63 -0.51
N GLN A 30 12.26 8.01 0.02
CA GLN A 30 13.42 7.62 -0.74
C GLN A 30 14.15 6.44 -0.08
N THR A 31 14.48 5.41 -0.86
CA THR A 31 15.38 4.32 -0.45
C THR A 31 16.16 3.74 -1.62
N SER A 32 17.19 2.94 -1.34
CA SER A 32 17.97 2.23 -2.35
C SER A 32 17.09 1.25 -3.14
N PRO A 33 17.29 1.09 -4.47
CA PRO A 33 16.64 0.03 -5.24
C PRO A 33 16.92 -1.39 -4.72
N SER A 34 18.02 -1.58 -3.98
CA SER A 34 18.38 -2.86 -3.36
C SER A 34 17.75 -3.10 -1.99
N ASN A 35 16.97 -2.15 -1.45
CA ASN A 35 16.35 -2.29 -0.14
C ASN A 35 15.12 -3.21 -0.21
N ILE A 36 15.35 -4.52 -0.08
CA ILE A 36 14.30 -5.54 -0.11
C ILE A 36 13.54 -5.67 1.21
N SER A 37 14.05 -5.12 2.32
CA SER A 37 13.41 -5.28 3.64
C SER A 37 12.07 -4.55 3.74
N VAL A 38 11.79 -3.63 2.81
CA VAL A 38 10.53 -2.87 2.71
C VAL A 38 9.34 -3.70 2.25
N ILE A 39 9.56 -4.93 1.77
CA ILE A 39 8.53 -5.88 1.35
C ILE A 39 8.51 -7.16 2.20
N GLU A 40 9.24 -7.18 3.32
CA GLU A 40 9.17 -8.29 4.28
C GLU A 40 7.74 -8.44 4.86
N PRO A 41 7.38 -9.62 5.40
CA PRO A 41 6.04 -9.85 5.96
C PRO A 41 5.62 -8.84 7.04
N VAL A 42 6.59 -8.31 7.80
CA VAL A 42 6.46 -7.12 8.64
C VAL A 42 7.43 -6.08 8.08
N PRO A 43 6.97 -5.17 7.20
CA PRO A 43 7.87 -4.30 6.42
C PRO A 43 8.74 -3.39 7.29
N VAL A 44 10.06 -3.46 7.11
CA VAL A 44 11.00 -2.64 7.87
C VAL A 44 10.84 -1.16 7.50
N GLY A 45 10.73 -0.30 8.51
CA GLY A 45 10.55 1.14 8.35
C GLY A 45 9.10 1.61 8.18
N SER A 46 8.15 0.69 8.05
CA SER A 46 6.71 1.01 7.94
C SER A 46 6.07 1.51 9.24
N GLY A 47 6.69 1.22 10.39
CA GLY A 47 6.10 1.42 11.72
C GLY A 47 5.23 0.26 12.21
N PHE A 48 5.07 -0.80 11.41
CA PHE A 48 4.43 -2.05 11.86
C PHE A 48 5.40 -2.89 12.70
N ASP A 49 4.90 -3.45 13.80
CA ASP A 49 5.69 -4.20 14.80
C ASP A 49 5.27 -5.67 14.93
N LYS A 50 4.18 -6.08 14.29
CA LYS A 50 3.56 -7.40 14.43
C LYS A 50 3.12 -7.95 13.06
N PRO A 51 2.87 -9.26 12.94
CA PRO A 51 2.24 -9.82 11.75
C PRO A 51 0.87 -9.20 11.46
N GLY A 52 0.57 -8.99 10.18
CA GLY A 52 -0.67 -8.40 9.73
C GLY A 52 -0.87 -8.52 8.23
N ARG A 53 -1.90 -7.85 7.71
CA ARG A 53 -2.21 -7.80 6.28
C ARG A 53 -1.83 -6.43 5.74
N TYR A 54 -0.70 -6.37 5.07
CA TYR A 54 -0.10 -5.14 4.59
C TYR A 54 -0.08 -5.09 3.07
N LEU A 55 -0.13 -3.88 2.54
CA LEU A 55 0.11 -3.56 1.14
C LEU A 55 1.38 -2.71 1.05
N THR A 56 2.25 -3.01 0.09
CA THR A 56 3.44 -2.19 -0.21
C THR A 56 3.39 -1.76 -1.68
N LEU A 57 3.39 -0.46 -1.94
CA LEU A 57 3.52 0.11 -3.27
C LEU A 57 4.95 0.62 -3.45
N THR A 58 5.61 0.22 -4.55
CA THR A 58 6.99 0.62 -4.85
C THR A 58 7.05 1.28 -6.22
N THR A 59 7.73 2.42 -6.31
CA THR A 59 7.94 3.14 -7.57
C THR A 59 9.28 3.86 -7.59
N CYS A 60 9.74 4.30 -8.76
CA CYS A 60 10.95 5.10 -8.90
C CYS A 60 10.79 6.51 -8.31
N THR A 61 11.90 7.08 -7.84
CA THR A 61 11.97 8.50 -7.43
C THR A 61 13.41 9.02 -7.62
N PRO A 62 13.62 10.31 -7.93
CA PRO A 62 12.63 11.30 -8.38
C PRO A 62 11.94 10.93 -9.71
N GLU A 63 10.88 11.65 -10.06
CA GLU A 63 10.19 11.49 -11.35
C GLU A 63 11.18 11.56 -12.52
N PHE A 64 10.91 10.76 -13.57
CA PHE A 64 11.76 10.60 -14.77
C PHE A 64 13.16 9.98 -14.52
N THR A 65 13.42 9.47 -13.32
CA THR A 65 14.66 8.74 -13.00
C THR A 65 14.36 7.34 -12.47
N SER A 66 15.41 6.56 -12.19
CA SER A 66 15.30 5.26 -11.50
C SER A 66 16.33 5.09 -10.38
N THR A 67 16.90 6.21 -9.91
CA THR A 67 18.00 6.26 -8.95
C THR A 67 17.60 5.65 -7.60
N TYR A 68 16.39 5.99 -7.12
CA TYR A 68 15.88 5.54 -5.84
C TYR A 68 14.47 4.95 -5.97
N ARG A 69 13.92 4.50 -4.85
CA ARG A 69 12.54 4.04 -4.74
C ARG A 69 11.77 4.84 -3.70
N LEU A 70 10.53 5.18 -4.02
CA LEU A 70 9.50 5.64 -3.10
C LEU A 70 8.69 4.42 -2.65
N ILE A 71 8.45 4.30 -1.35
CA ILE A 71 7.66 3.22 -0.77
C ILE A 71 6.45 3.79 -0.03
N VAL A 72 5.28 3.25 -0.29
CA VAL A 72 4.05 3.53 0.47
C VAL A 72 3.54 2.23 1.07
N TRP A 73 3.20 2.25 2.35
CA TRP A 73 2.57 1.13 3.04
C TRP A 73 1.11 1.42 3.36
N GLY A 74 0.30 0.37 3.33
CA GLY A 74 -1.07 0.39 3.82
C GLY A 74 -1.39 -0.86 4.64
N LYS A 75 -2.41 -0.77 5.48
CA LYS A 75 -2.90 -1.86 6.32
C LYS A 75 -4.35 -2.18 5.95
N MET A 76 -4.68 -3.46 5.86
CA MET A 76 -6.05 -3.87 5.52
C MET A 76 -7.03 -3.49 6.61
N VAL A 77 -8.17 -2.95 6.21
CA VAL A 77 -9.30 -2.60 7.07
C VAL A 77 -10.60 -3.32 6.71
N ASP A 78 -10.72 -3.83 5.49
CA ASP A 78 -11.92 -4.56 5.04
C ASP A 78 -11.57 -5.64 3.99
N GLU A 79 -12.32 -6.74 4.05
CA GLU A 79 -12.35 -7.79 3.03
C GLU A 79 -13.81 -8.13 2.74
N ARG A 80 -14.21 -8.02 1.47
CA ARG A 80 -15.59 -8.17 1.05
C ARG A 80 -15.70 -9.13 -0.15
N PRO A 81 -16.49 -10.20 -0.07
CA PRO A 81 -16.80 -11.04 -1.23
C PRO A 81 -17.40 -10.21 -2.37
N ARG A 82 -17.00 -10.50 -3.61
CA ARG A 82 -17.46 -9.75 -4.79
C ARG A 82 -18.98 -9.83 -4.98
N SER A 83 -19.59 -10.93 -4.54
CA SER A 83 -21.05 -11.14 -4.53
C SER A 83 -21.82 -10.12 -3.71
N GLU A 84 -21.17 -9.44 -2.76
CA GLU A 84 -21.79 -8.39 -1.95
C GLU A 84 -21.73 -7.00 -2.60
N GLY A 85 -21.15 -6.88 -3.79
CA GLY A 85 -21.02 -5.60 -4.52
C GLY A 85 -19.83 -4.76 -4.09
N LYS A 86 -19.65 -3.59 -4.73
CA LYS A 86 -18.48 -2.72 -4.54
C LYS A 86 -18.41 -2.16 -3.10
N PRO A 87 -17.20 -2.06 -2.50
CA PRO A 87 -17.02 -1.44 -1.19
C PRO A 87 -17.32 0.06 -1.24
N LYS A 88 -17.68 0.64 -0.09
CA LYS A 88 -18.02 2.08 0.05
C LYS A 88 -16.95 3.00 -0.53
N ALA A 89 -15.68 2.61 -0.42
CA ALA A 89 -14.54 3.33 -0.96
C ALA A 89 -14.58 3.54 -2.50
N LEU A 90 -15.42 2.79 -3.24
CA LEU A 90 -15.54 2.86 -4.70
C LEU A 90 -16.90 3.39 -5.22
N VAL A 91 -17.83 3.78 -4.34
CA VAL A 91 -19.17 4.25 -4.71
C VAL A 91 -19.45 5.71 -4.29
N GLY A 92 -18.38 6.48 -4.09
CA GLY A 92 -18.42 7.93 -3.92
C GLY A 92 -18.41 8.68 -5.24
#